data_AF-A0A158A8Y6-F1
#
_entry.id   AF-A0A158A8Y6-F1
#
_cell.length_a   1.000
_cell.length_b   1.000
_cell.length_c   1.000
_cell.angle_alpha   90.00
_cell.angle_beta   90.00
_cell.angle_gamma   90.00
#
_symmetry.space_group_name_H-M   'P 1'
#
loop_
_entity.id
_entity.type
_entity.pdbx_description
1 polymer ?
#
loop_
_entity_poly.entity_id
_entity_poly.type
_entity_poly.pdbx_seq_one_letter_code
_entity_poly.pdbx_strand_id
1 'polypeptide(L)'
;MQMGTTPALEESLTREVNGLSFDRFIEQTRKEYGVPGAVVVAASDQGIEYLGGFGVRRQGDSASVDGDTRFQIASMSKFVAATALGVLIDKKGAVSWDAPVRTFSPETVLAEPYGTQNVTLRDFFAHRTGLPKYGDLLPHHFLRWRVVEKNGALNGVRSIVALIPELRLGIAIFANKQMTVFPEAVRAEFLERVLAPSGRDLQTQIREEQAGWNSLLLIPTPPDDSKPLERDRDAFIGTFVSLLYGRLVIDRDGEDLAVRIANNEYPARLRHWSGDTFLIGFDDPDIAPGLLTFQFEKGAFRATSFNGSEVPHFNTVNYGHFDRSD
;
A
#
# COMPACT_ATOMS: atom_id res chain seq x y z
N MET A 1 42.56 -2.93 4.85
CA MET A 1 41.58 -2.90 3.74
C MET A 1 41.11 -1.45 3.63
N GLN A 2 41.51 -0.74 2.56
CA GLN A 2 41.13 0.67 2.39
C GLN A 2 39.61 0.76 2.23
N MET A 3 38.94 1.48 3.14
CA MET A 3 37.55 1.89 2.94
C MET A 3 37.55 2.79 1.70
N GLY A 4 37.10 2.26 0.57
CA GLY A 4 36.92 3.06 -0.65
C GLY A 4 35.99 4.23 -0.32
N THR A 5 36.44 5.44 -0.58
CA THR A 5 35.65 6.66 -0.45
C THR A 5 34.42 6.53 -1.34
N THR A 6 33.23 6.69 -0.77
CA THR A 6 32.00 6.86 -1.55
C THR A 6 32.18 8.07 -2.47
N PRO A 7 31.86 7.98 -3.77
CA PRO A 7 31.80 9.17 -4.61
C PRO A 7 30.85 10.20 -3.99
N ALA A 8 31.11 11.50 -4.19
CA ALA A 8 30.17 12.52 -3.75
C ALA A 8 28.79 12.25 -4.39
N LEU A 9 27.71 12.36 -3.61
CA LEU A 9 26.35 12.04 -4.08
C LEU A 9 26.01 12.89 -5.30
N GLU A 10 26.31 14.18 -5.22
CA GLU A 10 26.14 15.15 -6.30
C GLU A 10 26.83 14.70 -7.60
N GLU A 11 28.09 14.23 -7.53
CA GLU A 11 28.83 13.74 -8.69
C GLU A 11 28.16 12.51 -9.31
N SER A 12 27.67 11.60 -8.46
CA SER A 12 27.00 10.37 -8.91
C SER A 12 25.64 10.61 -9.55
N LEU A 13 24.92 11.65 -9.11
CA LEU A 13 23.59 11.99 -9.65
C LEU A 13 23.67 12.94 -10.86
N THR A 14 24.72 13.73 -10.98
CA THR A 14 24.94 14.63 -12.13
C THR A 14 25.52 13.93 -13.37
N ARG A 15 26.18 12.77 -13.21
CA ARG A 15 26.70 12.00 -14.35
C ARG A 15 25.59 11.45 -15.25
N GLU A 16 25.89 11.31 -16.54
CA GLU A 16 25.02 10.58 -17.46
C GLU A 16 25.24 9.07 -17.34
N VAL A 17 24.14 8.32 -17.30
CA VAL A 17 24.14 6.86 -17.43
C VAL A 17 23.23 6.51 -18.60
N ASN A 18 23.73 5.73 -19.57
CA ASN A 18 23.02 5.38 -20.80
C ASN A 18 22.45 6.62 -21.55
N GLY A 19 23.16 7.75 -21.51
CA GLY A 19 22.75 9.02 -22.14
C GLY A 19 21.65 9.80 -21.40
N LEU A 20 21.38 9.46 -20.13
CA LEU A 20 20.38 10.12 -19.29
C LEU A 20 21.01 10.66 -18.01
N SER A 21 20.78 11.95 -17.73
CA SER A 21 20.90 12.50 -16.37
C SER A 21 19.87 11.86 -15.45
N PHE A 22 20.06 11.98 -14.14
CA PHE A 22 19.11 11.41 -13.17
C PHE A 22 17.72 12.04 -13.30
N ASP A 23 17.65 13.36 -13.51
CA ASP A 23 16.38 14.06 -13.76
C ASP A 23 15.66 13.56 -15.01
N ARG A 24 16.40 13.34 -16.11
CA ARG A 24 15.81 12.82 -17.35
C ARG A 24 15.31 11.39 -17.18
N PHE A 25 16.06 10.57 -16.45
CA PHE A 25 15.60 9.22 -16.10
C PHE A 25 14.29 9.31 -15.31
N ILE A 26 14.24 10.07 -14.22
CA ILE A 26 13.05 10.21 -13.38
C ILE A 26 11.84 10.70 -14.20
N GLU A 27 12.01 11.74 -15.02
CA GLU A 27 10.91 12.29 -15.82
C GLU A 27 10.44 11.31 -16.91
N GLN A 28 11.33 10.52 -17.52
CA GLN A 28 10.95 9.47 -18.45
C GLN A 28 10.19 8.34 -17.77
N THR A 29 10.71 7.83 -16.65
CA THR A 29 10.08 6.77 -15.85
C THR A 29 8.73 7.23 -15.29
N ARG A 30 8.60 8.51 -14.90
CA ARG A 30 7.33 9.11 -14.46
C ARG A 30 6.27 9.01 -15.57
N LYS A 31 6.65 9.36 -16.81
CA LYS A 31 5.76 9.29 -17.98
C LYS A 31 5.43 7.85 -18.34
N GLU A 32 6.43 6.97 -18.35
CA GLU A 32 6.29 5.55 -18.66
C GLU A 32 5.24 4.88 -17.77
N TYR A 33 5.32 5.10 -16.45
CA TYR A 33 4.37 4.55 -15.51
C TYR A 33 3.13 5.42 -15.26
N GLY A 34 2.96 6.51 -16.02
CA GLY A 34 1.79 7.40 -15.93
C GLY A 34 1.57 7.99 -14.53
N VAL A 35 2.64 8.37 -13.84
CA VAL A 35 2.60 9.05 -12.53
C VAL A 35 2.35 10.55 -12.74
N PRO A 36 1.29 11.15 -12.18
CA PRO A 36 1.00 12.57 -12.39
C PRO A 36 2.13 13.50 -11.90
N GLY A 37 2.66 13.23 -10.71
CA GLY A 37 3.75 13.99 -10.11
C GLY A 37 4.47 13.23 -8.99
N ALA A 38 5.71 13.64 -8.75
CA ALA A 38 6.58 13.02 -7.77
C ALA A 38 7.61 14.00 -7.21
N VAL A 39 8.08 13.75 -5.99
CA VAL A 39 9.27 14.39 -5.43
C VAL A 39 10.29 13.34 -5.02
N VAL A 40 11.55 13.60 -5.35
CA VAL A 40 12.70 12.73 -5.07
C VAL A 40 13.72 13.54 -4.28
N VAL A 41 14.14 13.00 -3.14
CA VAL A 41 15.10 13.64 -2.22
C VAL A 41 16.21 12.67 -1.93
N ALA A 42 17.47 13.06 -2.15
CA ALA A 42 18.62 12.30 -1.65
C ALA A 42 19.46 13.16 -0.71
N ALA A 43 19.90 12.54 0.38
CA ALA A 43 20.56 13.24 1.48
C ALA A 43 21.65 12.38 2.11
N SER A 44 22.64 13.06 2.71
CA SER A 44 23.66 12.46 3.56
C SER A 44 23.67 13.12 4.96
N ASP A 45 24.72 12.85 5.75
CA ASP A 45 24.96 13.58 7.00
C ASP A 45 25.34 15.06 6.79
N GLN A 46 25.59 15.49 5.55
CA GLN A 46 25.79 16.90 5.18
C GLN A 46 24.48 17.64 4.87
N GLY A 47 23.34 16.92 4.77
CA GLY A 47 22.04 17.48 4.45
C GLY A 47 21.48 16.98 3.12
N ILE A 48 20.55 17.75 2.55
CA ILE A 48 19.94 17.45 1.24
C ILE A 48 20.94 17.81 0.15
N GLU A 49 21.32 16.81 -0.66
CA GLU A 49 22.25 16.97 -1.77
C GLU A 49 21.54 16.82 -3.14
N TYR A 50 20.30 16.33 -3.15
CA TYR A 50 19.44 16.30 -4.32
C TYR A 50 17.98 16.49 -3.94
N LEU A 51 17.28 17.37 -4.66
CA LEU A 51 15.84 17.60 -4.52
C LEU A 51 15.24 17.89 -5.90
N GLY A 52 14.43 16.97 -6.39
CA GLY A 52 13.75 17.10 -7.68
C GLY A 52 12.24 17.00 -7.53
N GLY A 53 11.51 17.99 -8.04
CA GLY A 53 10.05 17.96 -8.20
C GLY A 53 9.68 17.71 -9.67
N PHE A 54 8.76 16.78 -9.91
CA PHE A 54 8.42 16.30 -11.24
C PHE A 54 6.90 16.28 -11.46
N GLY A 55 6.46 16.71 -12.64
CA GLY A 55 5.06 16.66 -13.04
C GLY A 55 4.16 17.61 -12.23
N VAL A 56 2.93 17.18 -11.98
CA VAL A 56 1.86 18.02 -11.41
C VAL A 56 1.25 17.43 -10.14
N ARG A 57 0.76 18.30 -9.26
CA ARG A 57 0.20 17.93 -7.94
C ARG A 57 -1.06 17.08 -8.05
N ARG A 58 -1.84 17.30 -9.12
CA ARG A 58 -3.10 16.61 -9.40
C ARG A 58 -3.19 16.30 -10.90
N GLN A 59 -3.67 15.10 -11.23
CA GLN A 59 -3.92 14.73 -12.63
C GLN A 59 -4.93 15.69 -13.27
N GLY A 60 -4.60 16.17 -14.47
CA GLY A 60 -5.42 17.14 -15.22
C GLY A 60 -5.25 18.60 -14.79
N ASP A 61 -4.44 18.88 -13.77
CA ASP A 61 -4.07 20.24 -13.34
C ASP A 61 -2.74 20.68 -13.99
N SER A 62 -2.42 21.97 -13.90
CA SER A 62 -1.15 22.60 -14.28
C SER A 62 -0.22 22.90 -13.12
N ALA A 63 -0.69 22.82 -11.86
CA ALA A 63 0.15 23.12 -10.70
C ALA A 63 1.32 22.12 -10.56
N SER A 64 2.55 22.61 -10.65
CA SER A 64 3.76 21.78 -10.61
C SER A 64 4.07 21.24 -9.22
N VAL A 65 4.71 20.06 -9.16
CA VAL A 65 5.35 19.57 -7.95
C VAL A 65 6.69 20.28 -7.75
N ASP A 66 6.96 20.69 -6.52
CA ASP A 66 8.19 21.33 -6.07
C ASP A 66 8.59 20.80 -4.67
N GLY A 67 9.68 21.31 -4.11
CA GLY A 67 10.20 20.92 -2.79
C GLY A 67 9.25 21.19 -1.61
N ASP A 68 8.29 22.09 -1.77
CA ASP A 68 7.31 22.46 -0.73
C ASP A 68 5.99 21.70 -0.89
N THR A 69 5.85 20.91 -1.96
CA THR A 69 4.66 20.13 -2.24
C THR A 69 4.50 19.01 -1.23
N ARG A 70 3.35 18.98 -0.55
CA ARG A 70 3.04 17.98 0.46
C ARG A 70 2.44 16.73 -0.17
N PHE A 71 3.02 15.59 0.16
CA PHE A 71 2.49 14.27 -0.17
C PHE A 71 1.97 13.59 1.09
N GLN A 72 0.88 12.82 0.94
CA GLN A 72 0.57 11.80 1.94
C GLN A 72 1.67 10.73 1.90
N ILE A 73 2.05 10.19 3.06
CA ILE A 73 3.17 9.23 3.16
C ILE A 73 2.71 7.82 3.55
N ALA A 74 1.39 7.61 3.67
CA ALA A 74 0.79 6.32 4.00
C ALA A 74 1.47 5.63 5.20
N SER A 75 1.80 4.33 5.05
CA SER A 75 2.45 3.53 6.08
C SER A 75 3.90 3.94 6.42
N MET A 76 4.46 4.99 5.81
CA MET A 76 5.71 5.60 6.29
C MET A 76 5.57 6.23 7.66
N SER A 77 4.35 6.58 8.09
CA SER A 77 4.09 7.07 9.44
C SER A 77 4.60 6.09 10.52
N LYS A 78 4.57 4.77 10.26
CA LYS A 78 5.10 3.74 11.16
C LYS A 78 6.62 3.84 11.30
N PHE A 79 7.33 4.15 10.21
CA PHE A 79 8.78 4.36 10.24
C PHE A 79 9.13 5.57 11.10
N VAL A 80 8.43 6.71 10.91
CA VAL A 80 8.62 7.90 11.74
C VAL A 80 8.36 7.62 13.22
N ALA A 81 7.28 6.90 13.54
CA ALA A 81 6.97 6.50 14.91
C ALA A 81 8.07 5.60 15.52
N ALA A 82 8.57 4.62 14.76
CA ALA A 82 9.65 3.73 15.18
C ALA A 82 10.95 4.51 15.45
N THR A 83 11.30 5.46 14.58
CA THR A 83 12.45 6.35 14.75
C THR A 83 12.31 7.21 16.01
N ALA A 84 11.14 7.81 16.23
CA ALA A 84 10.89 8.62 17.42
C ALA A 84 11.03 7.79 18.71
N LEU A 85 10.48 6.57 18.73
CA LEU A 85 10.63 5.65 19.87
C LEU A 85 12.10 5.26 20.08
N GLY A 86 12.84 4.95 19.02
CA GLY A 86 14.28 4.66 19.09
C GLY A 86 15.07 5.81 19.71
N VAL A 87 14.77 7.06 19.34
CA VAL A 87 15.39 8.25 19.96
C VAL A 87 15.06 8.35 21.46
N LEU A 88 13.81 8.08 21.87
CA LEU A 88 13.43 8.09 23.29
C LEU A 88 14.18 7.01 24.10
N ILE A 89 14.34 5.82 23.52
CA ILE A 89 15.06 4.71 24.15
C ILE A 89 16.55 5.05 24.24
N ASP A 90 17.20 5.36 23.12
CA ASP A 90 18.65 5.49 23.04
C ASP A 90 19.19 6.78 23.67
N LYS A 91 18.47 7.90 23.54
CA LYS A 91 18.95 9.22 23.99
C LYS A 91 18.42 9.64 25.36
N LYS A 92 17.23 9.17 25.73
CA LYS A 92 16.61 9.57 27.00
C LYS A 92 16.59 8.45 28.02
N GLY A 93 16.79 7.19 27.63
CA GLY A 93 16.65 6.04 28.53
C GLY A 93 15.27 5.95 29.18
N ALA A 94 14.27 6.62 28.59
CA ALA A 94 12.95 6.80 29.21
C ALA A 94 12.08 5.54 29.11
N VAL A 95 12.39 4.67 28.14
CA VAL A 95 11.63 3.47 27.79
C VAL A 95 12.64 2.40 27.33
N SER A 96 12.26 1.12 27.39
CA SER A 96 13.01 0.00 26.80
C SER A 96 12.21 -0.65 25.69
N TRP A 97 12.90 -1.16 24.66
CA TRP A 97 12.27 -1.99 23.61
C TRP A 97 11.53 -3.20 24.19
N ASP A 98 12.04 -3.75 25.29
CA ASP A 98 11.49 -4.96 25.92
C ASP A 98 10.47 -4.62 27.02
N ALA A 99 10.04 -3.36 27.12
CA ALA A 99 8.96 -2.95 28.02
C ALA A 99 7.60 -3.51 27.53
N PRO A 100 6.80 -4.15 28.40
CA PRO A 100 5.46 -4.62 28.04
C PRO A 100 4.55 -3.46 27.67
N VAL A 101 3.80 -3.59 26.57
CA VAL A 101 2.89 -2.53 26.08
C VAL A 101 1.82 -2.15 27.09
N ARG A 102 1.32 -3.12 27.85
CA ARG A 102 0.35 -2.89 28.94
C ARG A 102 0.81 -1.88 30.01
N THR A 103 2.11 -1.61 30.11
CA THR A 103 2.65 -0.58 31.01
C THR A 103 2.23 0.82 30.57
N PHE A 104 2.02 1.01 29.26
CA PHE A 104 1.67 2.28 28.64
C PHE A 104 0.20 2.35 28.21
N SER A 105 -0.40 1.20 27.89
CA SER A 105 -1.81 1.06 27.47
C SER A 105 -2.42 -0.17 28.14
N PRO A 106 -2.79 -0.08 29.43
CA PRO A 106 -3.34 -1.21 30.21
C PRO A 106 -4.70 -1.70 29.68
N GLU A 107 -5.41 -0.88 28.91
CA GLU A 107 -6.67 -1.19 28.25
C GLU A 107 -6.50 -2.02 26.97
N THR A 108 -5.28 -2.13 26.43
CA THR A 108 -5.03 -2.96 25.25
C THR A 108 -5.15 -4.43 25.61
N VAL A 109 -6.16 -5.10 25.04
CA VAL A 109 -6.39 -6.54 25.16
C VAL A 109 -6.19 -7.18 23.78
N LEU A 110 -5.31 -8.17 23.72
CA LEU A 110 -5.10 -9.02 22.55
C LEU A 110 -5.92 -10.31 22.67
N ALA A 111 -6.15 -10.99 21.55
CA ALA A 111 -6.93 -12.23 21.50
C ALA A 111 -6.43 -13.28 22.51
N GLU A 112 -5.10 -13.40 22.66
CA GLU A 112 -4.48 -14.33 23.60
C GLU A 112 -4.12 -13.65 24.94
N PRO A 113 -4.49 -14.23 26.10
CA PRO A 113 -4.12 -13.69 27.41
C PRO A 113 -2.61 -13.52 27.58
N TYR A 114 -1.81 -14.48 27.12
CA TYR A 114 -0.35 -14.36 27.18
C TYR A 114 0.14 -13.12 26.41
N GLY A 115 -0.44 -12.87 25.22
CA GLY A 115 -0.09 -11.72 24.41
C GLY A 115 -0.40 -10.40 25.13
N THR A 116 -1.60 -10.29 25.69
CA THR A 116 -2.03 -9.13 26.49
C THR A 116 -1.06 -8.82 27.63
N GLN A 117 -0.50 -9.85 28.27
CA GLN A 117 0.38 -9.67 29.42
C GLN A 117 1.84 -9.38 29.04
N ASN A 118 2.33 -9.94 27.94
CA ASN A 118 3.78 -10.06 27.69
C ASN A 118 4.29 -9.38 26.41
N VAL A 119 3.41 -8.98 25.48
CA VAL A 119 3.86 -8.37 24.22
C VAL A 119 4.59 -7.06 24.51
N THR A 120 5.80 -6.94 23.97
CA THR A 120 6.70 -5.80 24.19
C THR A 120 6.53 -4.74 23.11
N LEU A 121 7.10 -3.55 23.33
CA LEU A 121 7.20 -2.53 22.29
C LEU A 121 7.97 -3.06 21.06
N ARG A 122 9.02 -3.86 21.27
CA ARG A 122 9.76 -4.54 20.19
C ARG A 122 8.83 -5.41 19.35
N ASP A 123 7.96 -6.20 19.99
CA ASP A 123 7.03 -7.08 19.29
C ASP A 123 6.00 -6.29 18.48
N PHE A 124 5.50 -5.16 18.98
CA PHE A 124 4.61 -4.27 18.23
C PHE A 124 5.29 -3.70 16.99
N PHE A 125 6.47 -3.10 17.14
CA PHE A 125 7.18 -2.44 16.04
C PHE A 125 7.81 -3.42 15.04
N ALA A 126 7.99 -4.69 15.42
CA ALA A 126 8.47 -5.75 14.54
C ALA A 126 7.36 -6.69 14.04
N HIS A 127 6.07 -6.31 14.20
CA HIS A 127 4.91 -7.09 13.71
C HIS A 127 4.87 -8.54 14.22
N ARG A 128 5.17 -8.75 15.52
CA ARG A 128 5.29 -10.07 16.17
C ARG A 128 4.17 -10.36 17.17
N THR A 129 3.12 -9.54 17.17
CA THR A 129 2.05 -9.58 18.17
C THR A 129 1.01 -10.67 17.91
N GLY A 130 1.04 -11.31 16.73
CA GLY A 130 0.01 -12.24 16.27
C GLY A 130 -1.21 -11.58 15.62
N LEU A 131 -1.23 -10.24 15.53
CA LEU A 131 -2.24 -9.53 14.74
C LEU A 131 -2.05 -9.82 13.23
N PRO A 132 -3.14 -9.86 12.43
CA PRO A 132 -3.07 -10.12 10.99
C PRO A 132 -2.04 -9.21 10.31
N LYS A 133 -1.18 -9.81 9.48
CA LYS A 133 -0.06 -9.11 8.84
C LYS A 133 -0.52 -8.19 7.71
N TYR A 134 0.05 -6.98 7.66
CA TYR A 134 0.02 -6.09 6.50
C TYR A 134 1.41 -5.46 6.29
N GLY A 135 2.32 -6.26 5.70
CA GLY A 135 3.64 -5.81 5.20
C GLY A 135 4.80 -5.83 6.20
N ASP A 136 5.99 -6.18 5.71
CA ASP A 136 7.23 -6.28 6.49
C ASP A 136 8.22 -5.15 6.14
N LEU A 137 9.07 -4.76 7.11
CA LEU A 137 10.33 -4.03 6.89
C LEU A 137 11.39 -5.05 6.46
N LEU A 138 11.93 -4.93 5.25
CA LEU A 138 12.87 -5.92 4.71
C LEU A 138 14.25 -5.28 4.50
N PRO A 139 15.19 -5.46 5.46
CA PRO A 139 16.59 -5.18 5.16
C PRO A 139 17.02 -6.14 4.04
N HIS A 140 17.66 -5.59 3.03
CA HIS A 140 18.25 -6.37 1.94
C HIS A 140 19.67 -5.88 1.68
N HIS A 141 20.41 -6.62 0.86
CA HIS A 141 21.72 -6.18 0.42
C HIS A 141 21.65 -5.74 -1.04
N PHE A 142 22.24 -4.59 -1.32
CA PHE A 142 22.58 -4.17 -2.67
C PHE A 142 24.11 -4.23 -2.80
N LEU A 143 24.61 -5.18 -3.58
CA LEU A 143 26.02 -5.55 -3.59
C LEU A 143 26.49 -5.89 -2.16
N ARG A 144 27.52 -5.19 -1.66
CA ARG A 144 28.03 -5.35 -0.29
C ARG A 144 27.32 -4.49 0.75
N TRP A 145 26.45 -3.57 0.32
CA TRP A 145 25.86 -2.57 1.20
C TRP A 145 24.51 -3.04 1.71
N ARG A 146 24.28 -2.81 3.00
CA ARG A 146 22.98 -3.07 3.61
C ARG A 146 22.06 -1.88 3.32
N VAL A 147 20.89 -2.18 2.77
CA VAL A 147 19.84 -1.21 2.51
C VAL A 147 18.68 -1.49 3.45
N VAL A 148 18.30 -0.48 4.22
CA VAL A 148 17.12 -0.50 5.09
C VAL A 148 16.04 0.31 4.41
N GLU A 149 14.95 -0.35 4.01
CA GLU A 149 13.90 0.26 3.21
C GLU A 149 12.53 0.12 3.88
N LYS A 150 11.70 1.17 3.75
CA LYS A 150 10.27 1.11 4.05
C LYS A 150 9.47 1.72 2.91
N ASN A 151 8.40 1.02 2.56
CA ASN A 151 7.48 1.44 1.51
C ASN A 151 6.12 1.81 2.11
N GLY A 152 5.44 2.77 1.51
CA GLY A 152 4.09 3.21 1.87
C GLY A 152 3.22 3.24 0.63
N ALA A 153 2.01 2.70 0.76
CA ALA A 153 0.99 2.72 -0.28
C ALA A 153 -0.37 3.01 0.35
N LEU A 154 -1.14 3.84 -0.32
CA LEU A 154 -2.54 4.17 -0.09
C LEU A 154 -3.11 4.66 -1.44
N ASN A 155 -4.43 4.75 -1.60
CA ASN A 155 -5.07 5.26 -2.83
C ASN A 155 -4.42 6.57 -3.29
N GLY A 156 -3.99 6.59 -4.55
CA GLY A 156 -3.26 7.72 -5.14
C GLY A 156 -1.90 8.05 -4.51
N VAL A 157 -1.28 7.16 -3.72
CA VAL A 157 -0.04 7.44 -2.97
C VAL A 157 0.93 6.28 -3.02
N ARG A 158 2.19 6.60 -3.37
CA ARG A 158 3.34 5.73 -3.15
C ARG A 158 4.50 6.49 -2.53
N SER A 159 5.19 5.83 -1.62
CA SER A 159 6.36 6.37 -0.97
C SER A 159 7.40 5.29 -0.69
N ILE A 160 8.68 5.59 -0.92
CA ILE A 160 9.81 4.75 -0.52
C ILE A 160 10.80 5.63 0.22
N VAL A 161 11.32 5.12 1.34
CA VAL A 161 12.57 5.62 1.93
C VAL A 161 13.55 4.46 2.02
N ALA A 162 14.72 4.64 1.42
CA ALA A 162 15.83 3.70 1.48
C ALA A 162 17.04 4.38 2.14
N LEU A 163 17.58 3.74 3.17
CA LEU A 163 18.74 4.19 3.92
C LEU A 163 19.90 3.21 3.75
N ILE A 164 21.12 3.75 3.68
CA ILE A 164 22.38 3.02 3.57
C ILE A 164 23.23 3.44 4.77
N PRO A 165 23.03 2.80 5.94
CA PRO A 165 23.57 3.30 7.20
C PRO A 165 25.09 3.43 7.22
N GLU A 166 25.79 2.49 6.59
CA GLU A 166 27.25 2.47 6.53
C GLU A 166 27.82 3.67 5.75
N LEU A 167 27.03 4.26 4.85
CA LEU A 167 27.38 5.45 4.08
C LEU A 167 26.71 6.72 4.59
N ARG A 168 25.84 6.61 5.60
CA ARG A 168 24.98 7.70 6.10
C ARG A 168 24.22 8.42 4.99
N LEU A 169 23.78 7.64 4.01
CA LEU A 169 23.11 8.14 2.81
C LEU A 169 21.66 7.61 2.78
N GLY A 170 20.74 8.36 2.20
CA GLY A 170 19.43 7.86 1.88
C GLY A 170 18.76 8.56 0.70
N ILE A 171 17.71 7.93 0.19
CA ILE A 171 16.80 8.47 -0.80
C ILE A 171 15.36 8.32 -0.30
N ALA A 172 14.55 9.35 -0.51
CA ALA A 172 13.11 9.37 -0.28
C ALA A 172 12.41 9.74 -1.59
N ILE A 173 11.40 8.95 -1.98
CA ILE A 173 10.64 9.13 -3.22
C ILE A 173 9.17 9.11 -2.86
N PHE A 174 8.42 10.12 -3.28
CA PHE A 174 6.98 10.22 -3.08
C PHE A 174 6.29 10.47 -4.42
N ALA A 175 5.21 9.76 -4.69
CA ALA A 175 4.46 9.81 -5.94
C ALA A 175 2.95 9.82 -5.66
N ASN A 176 2.20 10.60 -6.45
CA ASN A 176 0.74 10.71 -6.34
C ASN A 176 -0.02 9.69 -7.22
N LYS A 177 0.42 8.43 -7.18
CA LYS A 177 -0.24 7.27 -7.82
C LYS A 177 0.05 6.02 -7.02
N GLN A 178 -0.94 5.16 -6.77
CA GLN A 178 -0.76 3.93 -5.98
C GLN A 178 -0.15 2.78 -6.80
N MET A 179 -0.83 2.36 -7.87
CA MET A 179 -0.49 1.15 -8.62
C MET A 179 0.68 1.38 -9.59
N THR A 180 1.85 1.71 -9.04
CA THR A 180 3.05 2.04 -9.80
C THR A 180 4.34 1.62 -9.10
N VAL A 181 5.24 1.01 -9.87
CA VAL A 181 6.62 0.68 -9.46
C VAL A 181 7.60 1.85 -9.65
N PHE A 182 7.10 3.05 -9.98
CA PHE A 182 7.94 4.23 -10.22
C PHE A 182 8.96 4.49 -9.10
N PRO A 183 8.58 4.45 -7.79
CA PRO A 183 9.56 4.65 -6.73
C PRO A 183 10.65 3.56 -6.72
N GLU A 184 10.30 2.30 -6.98
CA GLU A 184 11.27 1.21 -7.06
C GLU A 184 12.27 1.41 -8.20
N ALA A 185 11.81 1.88 -9.36
CA ALA A 185 12.64 2.16 -10.53
C ALA A 185 13.64 3.29 -10.26
N VAL A 186 13.17 4.40 -9.67
CA VAL A 186 14.03 5.53 -9.27
C VAL A 186 15.02 5.13 -8.18
N ARG A 187 14.57 4.36 -7.18
CA ARG A 187 15.43 3.81 -6.12
C ARG A 187 16.51 2.89 -6.69
N ALA A 188 16.17 2.01 -7.63
CA ALA A 188 17.15 1.13 -8.25
C ALA A 188 18.21 1.90 -9.05
N GLU A 189 17.78 2.89 -9.85
CA GLU A 189 18.69 3.77 -10.59
C GLU A 189 19.63 4.55 -9.65
N PHE A 190 19.10 5.06 -8.53
CA PHE A 190 19.90 5.71 -7.50
C PHE A 190 20.98 4.79 -6.95
N LEU A 191 20.64 3.54 -6.58
CA LEU A 191 21.61 2.58 -6.04
C LEU A 191 22.69 2.22 -7.07
N GLU A 192 22.32 1.99 -8.33
CA GLU A 192 23.26 1.73 -9.45
C GLU A 192 24.20 2.92 -9.70
N ARG A 193 23.67 4.15 -9.60
CA ARG A 193 24.46 5.38 -9.78
C ARG A 193 25.46 5.60 -8.65
N VAL A 194 25.00 5.48 -7.41
CA VAL A 194 25.76 5.91 -6.23
C VAL A 194 26.68 4.83 -5.68
N LEU A 195 26.26 3.57 -5.70
CA LEU A 195 27.03 2.49 -5.08
C LEU A 195 28.00 1.83 -6.05
N ALA A 196 27.46 1.32 -7.15
CA ALA A 196 28.15 0.76 -8.31
C ALA A 196 27.12 0.03 -9.19
N PRO A 197 27.42 -0.16 -10.48
CA PRO A 197 26.62 -1.03 -11.32
C PRO A 197 26.54 -2.45 -10.76
N SER A 198 25.34 -3.02 -10.62
CA SER A 198 25.20 -4.38 -10.09
C SER A 198 25.44 -5.47 -11.14
N GLY A 199 25.44 -5.09 -12.43
CA GLY A 199 25.48 -6.01 -13.56
C GLY A 199 24.14 -6.70 -13.83
N ARG A 200 23.07 -6.35 -13.10
CA ARG A 200 21.70 -6.83 -13.32
C ARG A 200 20.91 -5.79 -14.09
N ASP A 201 19.97 -6.24 -14.92
CA ASP A 201 18.96 -5.36 -15.51
C ASP A 201 17.77 -5.20 -14.55
N LEU A 202 17.94 -4.33 -13.54
CA LEU A 202 16.92 -4.07 -12.54
C LEU A 202 15.68 -3.38 -13.13
N GLN A 203 15.85 -2.55 -14.15
CA GLN A 203 14.75 -1.83 -14.78
C GLN A 203 13.81 -2.80 -15.52
N THR A 204 14.35 -3.84 -16.17
CA THR A 204 13.52 -4.90 -16.75
C THR A 204 12.78 -5.71 -15.67
N GLN A 205 13.45 -6.10 -14.59
CA GLN A 205 12.80 -6.82 -13.47
C GLN A 205 11.65 -6.01 -12.86
N ILE A 206 11.87 -4.70 -12.67
CA ILE A 206 10.84 -3.80 -12.12
C ILE A 206 9.67 -3.60 -13.10
N ARG A 207 9.93 -3.57 -14.41
CA ARG A 207 8.85 -3.58 -15.42
C ARG A 207 8.02 -4.86 -15.38
N GLU A 208 8.64 -6.02 -15.14
CA GLU A 208 7.93 -7.28 -14.95
C GLU A 208 7.05 -7.25 -13.68
N GLU A 209 7.55 -6.67 -12.59
CA GLU A 209 6.76 -6.46 -11.36
C GLU A 209 5.53 -5.57 -11.61
N GLN A 210 5.67 -4.48 -12.39
CA GLN A 210 4.55 -3.63 -12.77
C GLN A 210 3.48 -4.43 -13.54
N ALA A 211 3.87 -5.34 -14.42
CA ALA A 211 2.93 -6.19 -15.14
C ALA A 211 2.15 -7.09 -14.18
N GLY A 212 2.81 -7.62 -13.15
CA GLY A 212 2.18 -8.34 -12.05
C GLY A 212 1.22 -7.48 -11.22
N TRP A 213 1.44 -6.17 -11.10
CA TRP A 213 0.51 -5.27 -10.42
C TRP A 213 -0.67 -4.85 -11.30
N ASN A 214 -0.44 -4.74 -12.60
CA ASN A 214 -1.50 -4.43 -13.56
C ASN A 214 -2.53 -5.57 -13.62
N SER A 215 -2.14 -6.83 -13.40
CA SER A 215 -3.10 -7.93 -13.32
C SER A 215 -4.03 -7.82 -12.09
N LEU A 216 -3.62 -7.08 -11.05
CA LEU A 216 -4.45 -6.80 -9.87
C LEU A 216 -5.59 -5.81 -10.19
N LEU A 217 -5.47 -5.03 -11.26
CA LEU A 217 -6.50 -4.09 -11.73
C LEU A 217 -7.52 -4.75 -12.67
N LEU A 218 -7.33 -6.03 -13.01
CA LEU A 218 -8.28 -6.74 -13.86
C LEU A 218 -9.59 -6.93 -13.08
N ILE A 219 -10.68 -6.37 -13.61
CA ILE A 219 -12.02 -6.65 -13.11
C ILE A 219 -12.37 -8.07 -13.56
N PRO A 220 -12.56 -9.02 -12.64
CA PRO A 220 -12.87 -10.39 -13.00
C PRO A 220 -14.26 -10.47 -13.64
N THR A 221 -14.43 -11.38 -14.59
CA THR A 221 -15.73 -11.69 -15.21
C THR A 221 -16.29 -13.00 -14.64
N PRO A 222 -17.62 -13.15 -14.57
CA PRO A 222 -18.25 -14.42 -14.20
C PRO A 222 -17.68 -15.63 -14.96
N PRO A 223 -17.62 -16.81 -14.33
CA PRO A 223 -17.18 -18.03 -15.01
C PRO A 223 -18.20 -18.47 -16.09
N ASP A 224 -17.72 -19.22 -17.10
CA ASP A 224 -18.54 -19.69 -18.22
C ASP A 224 -19.72 -20.58 -17.78
N ASP A 225 -19.57 -21.30 -16.66
CA ASP A 225 -20.59 -22.14 -16.04
C ASP A 225 -21.41 -21.40 -14.98
N SER A 226 -21.42 -20.06 -15.01
CA SER A 226 -22.21 -19.23 -14.11
C SER A 226 -23.70 -19.60 -14.17
N LYS A 227 -24.30 -19.72 -12.99
CA LYS A 227 -25.72 -20.04 -12.82
C LYS A 227 -26.53 -18.74 -12.84
N PRO A 228 -27.74 -18.74 -13.42
CA PRO A 228 -28.61 -17.57 -13.33
C PRO A 228 -29.01 -17.29 -11.88
N LEU A 229 -29.44 -16.05 -11.63
CA LEU A 229 -29.98 -15.64 -10.34
C LEU A 229 -31.20 -16.51 -9.99
N GLU A 230 -31.17 -17.18 -8.83
CA GLU A 230 -32.24 -18.08 -8.41
C GLU A 230 -33.47 -17.33 -7.87
N ARG A 231 -33.33 -16.03 -7.59
CA ARG A 231 -34.33 -15.19 -6.92
C ARG A 231 -34.48 -13.85 -7.62
N ASP A 232 -35.54 -13.13 -7.29
CA ASP A 232 -35.69 -11.74 -7.71
C ASP A 232 -34.59 -10.85 -7.09
N ARG A 233 -34.15 -9.81 -7.81
CA ARG A 233 -33.11 -8.89 -7.33
C ARG A 233 -33.49 -8.18 -6.02
N ASP A 234 -34.79 -7.96 -5.79
CA ASP A 234 -35.28 -7.36 -4.54
C ASP A 234 -35.03 -8.22 -3.31
N ALA A 235 -34.75 -9.52 -3.50
CA ALA A 235 -34.38 -10.41 -2.42
C ALA A 235 -33.03 -10.03 -1.77
N PHE A 236 -32.15 -9.32 -2.48
CA PHE A 236 -30.81 -8.95 -2.03
C PHE A 236 -30.73 -7.53 -1.46
N ILE A 237 -31.78 -6.72 -1.64
CA ILE A 237 -31.86 -5.33 -1.16
C ILE A 237 -32.09 -5.29 0.36
N GLY A 238 -31.41 -4.39 1.05
CA GLY A 238 -31.56 -4.20 2.49
C GLY A 238 -30.36 -3.57 3.17
N THR A 239 -30.46 -3.46 4.50
CA THR A 239 -29.37 -3.04 5.37
C THR A 239 -28.71 -4.24 6.03
N PHE A 240 -27.40 -4.35 5.85
CA PHE A 240 -26.56 -5.39 6.43
C PHE A 240 -25.52 -4.76 7.38
N VAL A 241 -25.20 -5.45 8.48
CA VAL A 241 -24.30 -4.95 9.53
C VAL A 241 -23.27 -6.01 9.87
N SER A 242 -22.02 -5.58 10.00
CA SER A 242 -20.92 -6.34 10.55
C SER A 242 -20.36 -5.60 11.76
N LEU A 243 -20.02 -6.33 12.83
CA LEU A 243 -19.34 -5.72 13.97
C LEU A 243 -17.96 -5.14 13.60
N LEU A 244 -17.31 -5.73 12.58
CA LEU A 244 -15.98 -5.30 12.13
C LEU A 244 -16.05 -4.20 11.08
N TYR A 245 -16.91 -4.37 10.08
CA TYR A 245 -16.96 -3.49 8.89
C TYR A 245 -18.06 -2.43 8.95
N GLY A 246 -18.93 -2.48 9.95
CA GLY A 246 -20.03 -1.52 10.13
C GLY A 246 -21.22 -1.81 9.22
N ARG A 247 -21.92 -0.74 8.82
CA ARG A 247 -23.18 -0.82 8.06
C ARG A 247 -22.94 -0.73 6.56
N LEU A 248 -23.59 -1.62 5.82
CA LEU A 248 -23.65 -1.65 4.36
C LEU A 248 -25.13 -1.64 3.93
N VAL A 249 -25.49 -0.74 3.01
CA VAL A 249 -26.85 -0.66 2.46
C VAL A 249 -26.81 -1.01 0.98
N ILE A 250 -27.71 -1.90 0.56
CA ILE A 250 -27.89 -2.32 -0.83
C ILE A 250 -29.22 -1.79 -1.32
N ASP A 251 -29.18 -1.02 -2.41
CA ASP A 251 -30.33 -0.40 -3.06
C ASP A 251 -30.39 -0.79 -4.55
N ARG A 252 -31.55 -0.58 -5.18
CA ARG A 252 -31.74 -0.85 -6.60
C ARG A 252 -30.98 0.16 -7.47
N ASP A 253 -30.28 -0.30 -8.51
CA ASP A 253 -29.59 0.55 -9.50
C ASP A 253 -29.69 -0.02 -10.92
N GLY A 254 -30.86 0.14 -11.55
CA GLY A 254 -31.10 -0.37 -12.90
C GLY A 254 -30.98 -1.90 -12.97
N GLU A 255 -29.99 -2.37 -13.75
CA GLU A 255 -29.67 -3.80 -13.89
C GLU A 255 -28.70 -4.32 -12.81
N ASP A 256 -28.03 -3.42 -12.09
CA ASP A 256 -27.09 -3.70 -11.01
C ASP A 256 -27.75 -3.38 -9.64
N LEU A 257 -27.01 -3.59 -8.54
CA LEU A 257 -27.41 -3.10 -7.21
C LEU A 257 -26.37 -2.08 -6.72
N ALA A 258 -26.82 -0.92 -6.26
CA ALA A 258 -25.95 0.07 -5.64
C ALA A 258 -25.65 -0.34 -4.19
N VAL A 259 -24.40 -0.12 -3.78
CA VAL A 259 -23.91 -0.39 -2.43
C VAL A 259 -23.41 0.90 -1.83
N ARG A 260 -23.86 1.19 -0.60
CA ARG A 260 -23.45 2.34 0.19
C ARG A 260 -22.81 1.87 1.48
N ILE A 261 -21.52 2.17 1.64
CA ILE A 261 -20.72 1.90 2.84
C ILE A 261 -20.38 3.25 3.49
N ALA A 262 -20.32 3.29 4.83
CA ALA A 262 -19.89 4.47 5.60
C ALA A 262 -20.53 5.80 5.11
N ASN A 263 -21.85 5.92 5.16
CA ASN A 263 -22.59 7.11 4.69
C ASN A 263 -22.34 7.50 3.22
N ASN A 264 -22.09 6.51 2.35
CA ASN A 264 -21.87 6.69 0.90
C ASN A 264 -20.52 7.34 0.54
N GLU A 265 -19.53 7.26 1.44
CA GLU A 265 -18.15 7.66 1.11
C GLU A 265 -17.49 6.72 0.08
N TYR A 266 -17.98 5.48 0.01
CA TYR A 266 -17.48 4.45 -0.92
C TYR A 266 -18.64 3.90 -1.77
N PRO A 267 -19.00 4.58 -2.87
CA PRO A 267 -20.01 4.07 -3.79
C PRO A 267 -19.49 2.81 -4.48
N ALA A 268 -20.27 1.74 -4.39
CA ALA A 268 -19.97 0.48 -5.04
C ALA A 268 -21.21 -0.07 -5.77
N ARG A 269 -20.98 -1.06 -6.63
CA ARG A 269 -22.01 -1.77 -7.38
C ARG A 269 -21.83 -3.27 -7.25
N LEU A 270 -22.94 -3.98 -7.13
CA LEU A 270 -23.00 -5.42 -7.25
C LEU A 270 -23.39 -5.80 -8.66
N ARG A 271 -22.53 -6.58 -9.31
CA ARG A 271 -22.80 -7.24 -10.58
C ARG A 271 -22.97 -8.73 -10.34
N HIS A 272 -23.97 -9.33 -10.97
CA HIS A 272 -24.24 -10.76 -10.80
C HIS A 272 -23.01 -11.58 -11.21
N TRP A 273 -22.61 -12.52 -10.35
CA TRP A 273 -21.47 -13.40 -10.56
C TRP A 273 -21.92 -14.82 -10.90
N SER A 274 -22.63 -15.49 -10.00
CA SER A 274 -23.20 -16.82 -10.22
C SER A 274 -24.15 -17.17 -9.08
N GLY A 275 -25.38 -17.57 -9.40
CA GLY A 275 -26.42 -17.86 -8.40
C GLY A 275 -26.62 -16.67 -7.47
N ASP A 276 -26.61 -16.90 -6.15
CA ASP A 276 -26.76 -15.84 -5.14
C ASP A 276 -25.45 -15.09 -4.82
N THR A 277 -24.46 -15.14 -5.72
CA THR A 277 -23.17 -14.47 -5.56
C THR A 277 -23.04 -13.29 -6.50
N PHE A 278 -22.52 -12.18 -5.99
CA PHE A 278 -22.27 -10.95 -6.73
C PHE A 278 -20.82 -10.51 -6.58
N LEU A 279 -20.26 -9.93 -7.64
CA LEU A 279 -19.01 -9.19 -7.58
C LEU A 279 -19.31 -7.77 -7.08
N ILE A 280 -18.73 -7.37 -5.96
CA ILE A 280 -18.70 -5.96 -5.55
C ILE A 280 -17.54 -5.25 -6.24
N GLY A 281 -17.83 -4.15 -6.93
CA GLY A 281 -16.84 -3.28 -7.57
C GLY A 281 -17.09 -1.81 -7.21
N PHE A 282 -16.04 -1.00 -7.25
CA PHE A 282 -16.05 0.40 -6.83
C PHE A 282 -15.77 1.32 -8.01
N ASP A 283 -16.21 2.57 -7.90
CA ASP A 283 -15.88 3.60 -8.88
C ASP A 283 -14.40 4.02 -8.78
N ASP A 284 -13.81 3.89 -7.59
CA ASP A 284 -12.37 4.02 -7.37
C ASP A 284 -11.67 2.71 -7.79
N PRO A 285 -10.86 2.70 -8.87
CA PRO A 285 -10.19 1.50 -9.35
C PRO A 285 -9.09 1.00 -8.40
N ASP A 286 -8.67 1.80 -7.41
CA ASP A 286 -7.67 1.38 -6.41
C ASP A 286 -8.31 0.50 -5.30
N ILE A 287 -9.64 0.43 -5.22
CA ILE A 287 -10.34 -0.46 -4.27
C ILE A 287 -10.55 -1.83 -4.93
N ALA A 288 -9.81 -2.83 -4.44
CA ALA A 288 -9.89 -4.19 -4.96
C ALA A 288 -11.30 -4.78 -4.81
N PRO A 289 -11.85 -5.44 -5.84
CA PRO A 289 -13.18 -6.03 -5.76
C PRO A 289 -13.19 -7.30 -4.89
N GLY A 290 -14.37 -7.88 -4.70
CA GLY A 290 -14.55 -9.15 -3.99
C GLY A 290 -15.90 -9.79 -4.32
N LEU A 291 -16.13 -11.00 -3.82
CA LEU A 291 -17.42 -11.68 -3.97
C LEU A 291 -18.25 -11.53 -2.70
N LEU A 292 -19.55 -11.31 -2.86
CA LEU A 292 -20.55 -11.39 -1.81
C LEU A 292 -21.51 -12.52 -2.12
N THR A 293 -21.49 -13.58 -1.33
CA THR A 293 -22.42 -14.71 -1.43
C THR A 293 -23.51 -14.56 -0.39
N PHE A 294 -24.75 -14.32 -0.85
CA PHE A 294 -25.91 -14.12 0.01
C PHE A 294 -26.48 -15.45 0.51
N GLN A 295 -27.00 -15.42 1.72
CA GLN A 295 -27.59 -16.56 2.39
C GLN A 295 -29.06 -16.30 2.69
N PHE A 296 -29.86 -17.36 2.64
CA PHE A 296 -31.30 -17.32 2.87
C PHE A 296 -31.67 -18.42 3.85
N GLU A 297 -32.32 -18.05 4.94
CA GLU A 297 -32.97 -19.02 5.82
C GLU A 297 -34.20 -19.65 5.14
N LYS A 298 -34.62 -20.81 5.66
CA LYS A 298 -35.76 -21.54 5.09
C LYS A 298 -37.03 -20.70 5.16
N GLY A 299 -37.60 -20.42 3.98
CA GLY A 299 -38.83 -19.63 3.85
C GLY A 299 -38.61 -18.12 3.84
N ALA A 300 -37.35 -17.65 3.94
CA ALA A 300 -37.04 -16.23 3.80
C ALA A 300 -37.14 -15.80 2.33
N PHE A 301 -37.90 -14.73 2.08
CA PHE A 301 -38.00 -14.10 0.77
C PHE A 301 -36.85 -13.14 0.46
N ARG A 302 -36.09 -12.76 1.49
CA ARG A 302 -34.93 -11.85 1.40
C ARG A 302 -33.72 -12.48 2.05
N ALA A 303 -32.53 -12.08 1.59
CA ALA A 303 -31.28 -12.58 2.10
C ALA A 303 -31.15 -12.20 3.58
N THR A 304 -30.79 -13.14 4.43
CA THR A 304 -30.65 -12.95 5.88
C THR A 304 -29.24 -12.53 6.27
N SER A 305 -28.25 -12.85 5.44
CA SER A 305 -26.85 -12.47 5.62
C SER A 305 -26.09 -12.60 4.30
N PHE A 306 -24.81 -12.21 4.28
CA PHE A 306 -23.88 -12.60 3.22
C PHE A 306 -22.47 -12.84 3.77
N ASN A 307 -21.67 -13.58 3.02
CA ASN A 307 -20.25 -13.76 3.25
C ASN A 307 -19.44 -13.19 2.10
N GLY A 308 -18.43 -12.41 2.44
CA GLY A 308 -17.37 -11.97 1.55
C GLY A 308 -16.39 -13.11 1.24
N SER A 309 -15.82 -13.10 0.04
CA SER A 309 -14.70 -13.96 -0.32
C SER A 309 -13.85 -13.34 -1.43
N GLU A 310 -12.62 -13.82 -1.53
CA GLU A 310 -11.75 -13.51 -2.66
C GLU A 310 -12.23 -14.25 -3.92
N VAL A 311 -12.07 -13.63 -5.08
CA VAL A 311 -12.19 -14.29 -6.39
C VAL A 311 -10.91 -15.11 -6.62
N PRO A 312 -11.01 -16.44 -6.85
CA PRO A 312 -9.84 -17.28 -7.09
C PRO A 312 -9.00 -16.76 -8.25
N HIS A 313 -7.67 -16.73 -8.07
CA HIS A 313 -6.68 -16.26 -9.06
C HIS A 313 -6.69 -14.76 -9.36
N PHE A 314 -7.50 -13.96 -8.66
CA PHE A 314 -7.47 -12.50 -8.73
C PHE A 314 -7.08 -11.92 -7.38
N ASN A 315 -6.39 -10.78 -7.39
CA ASN A 315 -6.06 -10.07 -6.17
C ASN A 315 -7.25 -9.24 -5.70
N THR A 316 -8.08 -9.88 -4.89
CA THR A 316 -9.37 -9.40 -4.42
C THR A 316 -9.41 -9.47 -2.90
N VAL A 317 -10.43 -8.85 -2.30
CA VAL A 317 -10.54 -8.75 -0.84
C VAL A 317 -11.74 -9.56 -0.35
N ASN A 318 -11.53 -10.24 0.78
CA ASN A 318 -12.63 -10.81 1.55
C ASN A 318 -13.29 -9.72 2.42
N TYR A 319 -14.53 -9.37 2.09
CA TYR A 319 -15.33 -8.39 2.83
C TYR A 319 -15.94 -8.91 4.14
N GLY A 320 -15.70 -10.17 4.50
CA GLY A 320 -16.17 -10.78 5.74
C GLY A 320 -17.68 -11.00 5.81
N HIS A 321 -18.18 -11.21 7.01
CA HIS A 321 -19.58 -11.55 7.25
C HIS A 321 -20.43 -10.33 7.65
N PHE A 322 -21.65 -10.27 7.12
CA PHE A 322 -22.67 -9.30 7.53
C PHE A 322 -24.04 -9.97 7.69
N ASP A 323 -24.73 -9.58 8.75
CA ASP A 323 -26.11 -9.99 9.03
C ASP A 323 -27.08 -8.91 8.57
N ARG A 324 -28.26 -9.30 8.08
CA ARG A 324 -29.34 -8.35 7.80
C ARG A 324 -29.85 -7.73 9.11
N SER A 325 -30.18 -6.45 9.05
CA SER A 325 -30.57 -5.65 10.22
C SER A 325 -31.91 -4.93 10.12
N ASP A 326 -32.61 -5.04 8.98
CA ASP A 326 -33.87 -4.36 8.68
C ASP A 326 -35.06 -5.30 8.44
#